data_AF-A0A9D9SPY6-F1
#
_entry.id   AF-A0A9D9SPY6-F1
#
_cell.length_a   1.000
_cell.length_b   1.000
_cell.length_c   1.000
_cell.angle_alpha   90.00
_cell.angle_beta   90.00
_cell.angle_gamma   90.00
#
_symmetry.space_group_name_H-M   'P 1'
#
loop_
_entity.id
_entity.type
_entity.pdbx_description
1 polymer ?
#
loop_
_entity_poly.entity_id
_entity_poly.type
_entity_poly.pdbx_seq_one_letter_code
_entity_poly.pdbx_strand_id
1 'polypeptide(L)'
;MLANLTKHGKLMRVTRGFYVAVKNSRLGPVSPPVNKIVDSLASITGHAIVRHGAVAANALGLTTQVPVRQIYLTDGRARTLNLGKQVIEIRHAPA
;
A
#
# COMPACT_ATOMS: atom_id res chain seq x y z
N MET A 1 -23.89 2.47 0.12
CA MET A 1 -22.83 3.35 -0.42
C MET A 1 -21.53 3.14 0.37
N LEU A 2 -20.37 3.04 -0.30
CA LEU A 2 -19.06 2.77 0.34
C LEU A 2 -18.72 3.77 1.47
N ALA A 3 -19.15 5.02 1.34
CA ALA A 3 -18.98 6.05 2.36
C ALA A 3 -19.59 5.67 3.73
N ASN A 4 -20.74 4.98 3.75
CA ASN A 4 -21.36 4.53 5.01
C ASN A 4 -20.56 3.40 5.67
N LEU A 5 -20.00 2.48 4.88
CA LEU A 5 -19.13 1.42 5.42
C LEU A 5 -17.82 1.98 5.99
N THR A 6 -17.34 3.10 5.44
CA THR A 6 -16.22 3.85 6.02
C THR A 6 -16.60 4.47 7.37
N LYS A 7 -17.79 5.08 7.48
CA LYS A 7 -18.29 5.64 8.75
C LYS A 7 -18.46 4.57 9.83
N HIS A 8 -18.84 3.36 9.46
CA HIS A 8 -18.96 2.22 10.39
C HIS A 8 -17.63 1.50 10.65
N GLY A 9 -16.49 2.04 10.18
CA GLY A 9 -15.17 1.46 10.42
C GLY A 9 -14.95 0.08 9.79
N LYS A 10 -15.77 -0.31 8.80
CA LYS A 10 -15.63 -1.58 8.07
C LYS A 10 -14.72 -1.47 6.86
N LEU A 11 -14.62 -0.26 6.30
CA LEU A 11 -13.72 0.07 5.20
C LEU A 11 -12.85 1.26 5.55
N MET A 12 -11.62 1.26 5.07
CA MET A 12 -10.74 2.43 5.06
C MET A 12 -10.55 2.89 3.62
N ARG A 13 -10.73 4.18 3.35
CA ARG A 13 -10.38 4.76 2.05
C ARG A 13 -8.88 4.97 1.99
N VAL A 14 -8.21 4.38 1.01
CA VAL A 14 -6.74 4.44 0.90
C VAL A 14 -6.28 5.44 -0.15
N THR A 15 -7.06 5.60 -1.21
CA THR A 15 -6.94 6.69 -2.18
C THR A 15 -8.29 6.90 -2.88
N ARG A 16 -8.38 7.82 -3.84
CA ARG A 16 -9.64 8.02 -4.58
C ARG A 16 -9.98 6.74 -5.37
N GLY A 17 -11.17 6.20 -5.13
CA GLY A 17 -11.67 5.00 -5.81
C GLY A 17 -11.24 3.67 -5.19
N PHE A 18 -10.30 3.65 -4.23
CA PHE A 18 -9.83 2.42 -3.60
C PHE A 18 -10.13 2.42 -2.10
N TYR A 19 -10.68 1.30 -1.65
CA TYR A 19 -11.05 1.04 -0.27
C TYR A 19 -10.50 -0.32 0.15
N VAL A 20 -10.09 -0.42 1.41
CA VAL A 20 -9.57 -1.65 2.00
C VAL A 20 -10.47 -2.07 3.14
N ALA A 21 -10.84 -3.35 3.16
CA ALA A 21 -11.56 -3.93 4.29
C ALA A 21 -10.62 -4.01 5.49
N VAL A 22 -11.08 -3.49 6.63
CA VAL A 22 -10.33 -3.47 7.88
C VAL A 22 -10.90 -4.51 8.83
N LYS A 23 -10.05 -5.13 9.63
CA LYS A 23 -10.47 -6.06 10.68
C LYS A 23 -10.63 -5.27 11.97
N ASN A 24 -11.76 -5.46 12.66
CA ASN A 24 -11.95 -4.86 13.98
C ASN A 24 -11.09 -5.60 15.01
N SER A 25 -10.29 -4.85 15.75
CA SER A 25 -9.56 -5.31 16.92
C SER A 25 -10.05 -4.56 18.17
N ARG A 26 -9.64 -5.02 19.36
CA ARG A 26 -9.93 -4.32 20.63
C ARG A 26 -9.36 -2.89 20.66
N LEU A 27 -8.33 -2.60 19.86
CA LEU A 27 -7.67 -1.29 19.76
C LEU A 27 -8.20 -0.44 18.59
N GLY A 28 -9.25 -0.89 17.91
CA GLY A 28 -9.82 -0.24 16.74
C GLY A 28 -9.55 -0.97 15.42
N PRO A 29 -9.90 -0.35 14.28
CA PRO A 29 -9.77 -0.97 12.96
C PRO A 29 -8.31 -1.13 12.56
N VAL A 30 -7.94 -2.33 12.11
CA VAL A 30 -6.59 -2.67 11.66
C VAL A 30 -6.59 -2.96 10.17
N SER A 31 -5.70 -2.29 9.44
CA SER A 31 -5.47 -2.55 8.02
C SER A 31 -4.86 -3.94 7.82
N PRO A 32 -5.20 -4.65 6.74
CA PRO A 32 -4.42 -5.79 6.27
C PRO A 32 -2.95 -5.42 6.05
N PRO A 33 -2.05 -6.43 6.01
CA PRO A 33 -0.65 -6.21 5.68
C PRO A 33 -0.48 -5.49 4.34
N VAL A 34 0.51 -4.59 4.26
CA VAL A 34 0.78 -3.78 3.07
C VAL A 34 0.97 -4.63 1.81
N ASN A 35 1.72 -5.74 1.90
CA ASN A 35 1.95 -6.62 0.75
C ASN A 35 0.63 -7.11 0.14
N LYS A 36 -0.33 -7.55 0.97
CA LYS A 36 -1.63 -8.01 0.50
C LYS A 36 -2.41 -6.91 -0.21
N ILE A 37 -2.31 -5.67 0.27
CA ILE A 37 -2.96 -4.50 -0.34
C ILE A 37 -2.31 -4.18 -1.69
N VAL A 38 -0.98 -4.25 -1.77
CA VAL A 38 -0.22 -4.04 -3.01
C VAL A 38 -0.53 -5.13 -4.03
N ASP A 39 -0.54 -6.41 -3.65
CA ASP A 39 -0.88 -7.53 -4.53
C ASP A 39 -2.30 -7.41 -5.08
N SER A 40 -3.25 -7.03 -4.21
CA SER A 40 -4.64 -6.78 -4.61
C SER A 40 -4.75 -5.60 -5.56
N LEU A 41 -3.99 -4.52 -5.30
CA LEU A 41 -3.97 -3.35 -6.16
C LEU A 41 -3.40 -3.70 -7.54
N ALA A 42 -2.28 -4.42 -7.61
CA ALA A 42 -1.69 -4.90 -8.86
C ALA A 42 -2.70 -5.73 -9.67
N SER A 43 -3.42 -6.64 -9.00
CA SER A 43 -4.47 -7.47 -9.60
C SER A 43 -5.63 -6.65 -10.15
N ILE A 44 -6.08 -5.62 -9.42
CA ILE A 44 -7.18 -4.75 -9.84
C ILE A 44 -6.77 -3.84 -11.00
N THR A 45 -5.54 -3.33 -11.00
CA THR A 45 -5.06 -2.39 -12.02
C THR A 45 -4.47 -3.05 -13.25
N GLY A 46 -4.14 -4.35 -13.19
CA GLY A 46 -3.45 -5.06 -14.27
C GLY A 46 -2.01 -4.60 -14.49
N HIS A 47 -1.39 -3.97 -13.48
CA HIS A 47 -0.07 -3.38 -13.54
C HIS A 47 0.84 -4.05 -12.52
N ALA A 48 2.09 -4.28 -12.88
CA ALA A 48 3.08 -4.81 -11.95
C ALA A 48 3.36 -3.77 -10.87
N ILE A 49 3.43 -4.21 -9.61
CA ILE A 49 3.84 -3.36 -8.49
C ILE A 49 4.85 -4.14 -7.65
N VAL A 50 6.07 -3.63 -7.55
CA VAL A 50 7.20 -4.30 -6.88
C VAL A 50 7.84 -3.40 -5.84
N ARG A 51 8.54 -3.99 -4.86
CA ARG A 51 9.26 -3.20 -3.84
C ARG A 51 10.41 -2.43 -4.47
N HIS A 52 10.67 -1.23 -3.96
CA HIS A 52 11.80 -0.41 -4.39
C HIS A 52 13.15 -1.14 -4.20
N GLY A 53 14.08 -0.94 -5.13
CA GLY A 53 15.37 -1.64 -5.18
C GLY A 53 16.19 -1.53 -3.89
N ALA A 54 16.22 -0.36 -3.24
CA ALA A 54 16.92 -0.19 -1.96
C ALA A 54 16.38 -1.11 -0.85
N VAL A 55 15.06 -1.33 -0.79
CA VAL A 55 14.45 -2.26 0.19
C VAL A 55 14.82 -3.70 -0.14
N ALA A 56 14.80 -4.07 -1.43
CA ALA A 56 15.18 -5.40 -1.88
C ALA A 56 16.67 -5.68 -1.61
N ALA A 57 17.56 -4.74 -1.94
CA ALA A 57 18.98 -4.83 -1.68
C ALA A 57 19.29 -4.95 -0.18
N ASN A 58 18.57 -4.21 0.67
CA ASN A 58 18.72 -4.31 2.12
C ASN A 58 18.27 -5.69 2.63
N ALA A 59 17.14 -6.21 2.15
CA ALA A 59 16.67 -7.55 2.51
C ALA A 59 17.63 -8.67 2.06
N LEU A 60 18.41 -8.45 1.01
CA LEU A 60 19.44 -9.37 0.52
C LEU A 60 20.82 -9.16 1.18
N GLY A 61 20.96 -8.23 2.12
CA GLY A 61 22.24 -7.92 2.76
C GLY A 61 23.24 -7.17 1.87
N LEU A 62 22.80 -6.66 0.71
CA LEU A 62 23.64 -5.92 -0.24
C LEU A 62 23.81 -4.44 0.15
N THR A 63 22.99 -3.95 1.08
CA THR A 63 23.10 -2.61 1.67
C THR A 63 22.54 -2.59 3.09
N THR A 64 23.00 -1.66 3.92
CA THR A 64 22.46 -1.39 5.27
C THR A 64 21.41 -0.28 5.28
N GLN A 65 21.18 0.37 4.13
CA GLN A 65 20.26 1.50 4.03
C GLN A 65 18.81 1.05 4.12
N VAL A 66 18.13 1.47 5.19
CA VAL A 66 16.68 1.29 5.36
C VAL A 66 15.98 2.60 4.98
N PRO A 67 15.16 2.63 3.90
CA PRO A 67 14.46 3.84 3.51
C PRO A 67 13.37 4.20 4.53
N VAL A 68 13.29 5.49 4.85
CA VAL A 68 12.31 6.04 5.81
C VAL A 68 10.87 5.91 5.31
N ARG A 69 10.67 5.85 3.98
CA ARG A 69 9.35 5.73 3.35
C ARG A 69 9.19 4.36 2.69
N GLN A 70 7.97 3.83 2.74
CA GLN A 70 7.61 2.62 2.00
C GLN A 70 7.35 2.96 0.54
N ILE A 71 8.31 2.64 -0.34
CA ILE A 71 8.25 2.93 -1.77
C ILE A 71 8.09 1.62 -2.56
N TYR A 72 7.16 1.65 -3.51
CA TYR A 72 6.94 0.62 -4.53
C TYR A 72 7.08 1.23 -5.92
N LEU A 73 7.47 0.41 -6.89
CA LEU A 73 7.60 0.76 -8.30
C LEU A 73 6.50 0.07 -9.10
N THR A 74 5.98 0.75 -10.12
CA THR A 74 4.96 0.20 -11.02
C THR A 74 5.23 0.60 -12.47
N ASP A 75 4.81 -0.23 -13.42
CA ASP A 75 4.71 0.11 -14.85
C ASP A 75 3.43 0.91 -15.16
N GLY A 76 2.52 1.04 -14.20
CA GLY A 76 1.29 1.82 -14.33
C GLY A 76 1.38 3.24 -13.76
N ARG A 77 0.20 3.76 -13.38
CA ARG A 77 0.04 5.11 -12.81
C ARG A 77 0.52 5.20 -11.36
N ALA A 78 1.45 6.12 -11.11
CA ALA A 78 1.90 6.52 -9.78
C ALA A 78 0.76 7.04 -8.89
N ARG A 79 0.82 6.70 -7.60
CA ARG A 79 -0.18 7.11 -6.59
C ARG A 79 0.35 6.94 -5.18
N THR A 80 -0.30 7.62 -4.23
CA THR A 80 -0.04 7.44 -2.80
C THR A 80 -1.22 6.74 -2.15
N LEU A 81 -0.94 5.73 -1.32
CA LEU A 81 -1.93 5.05 -0.49
C LEU A 81 -1.76 5.47 0.97
N ASN A 82 -2.85 5.89 1.60
CA ASN A 82 -2.88 6.25 3.01
C ASN A 82 -3.57 5.14 3.81
N LEU A 83 -2.81 4.46 4.67
CA LEU A 83 -3.27 3.39 5.56
C LEU A 83 -3.19 3.86 7.02
N GLY A 84 -4.14 4.70 7.43
CA GLY A 84 -4.09 5.35 8.74
C GLY A 84 -2.87 6.26 8.86
N LYS A 85 -1.90 5.89 9.70
CA LYS A 85 -0.63 6.64 9.89
C LYS A 85 0.47 6.23 8.91
N GLN A 86 0.28 5.14 8.16
CA GLN A 86 1.26 4.67 7.17
C GLN A 86 0.96 5.27 5.81
N VAL A 87 2.00 5.78 5.14
CA VAL A 87 1.94 6.31 3.79
C VAL A 87 2.80 5.43 2.89
N ILE A 88 2.19 4.89 1.83
CA ILE A 88 2.88 4.09 0.83
C ILE A 88 2.92 4.88 -0.46
N GLU A 89 4.12 5.08 -0.99
CA GLU A 89 4.32 5.73 -2.27
C GLU A 89 4.48 4.69 -3.37
N ILE A 90 3.64 4.75 -4.40
CA ILE A 90 3.77 3.97 -5.62
C ILE A 90 4.26 4.93 -6.70
N ARG A 91 5.48 4.70 -7.18
CA ARG A 91 6.13 5.52 -8.19
C ARG A 91 6.22 4.75 -9.50
N HIS A 92 6.22 5.47 -10.61
CA HIS A 92 6.51 4.82 -11.90
C HIS A 92 7.96 4.33 -11.88
N ALA A 93 8.22 3.17 -12.46
CA ALA A 93 9.58 2.67 -12.63
C ALA A 93 10.38 3.66 -13.49
N PRO A 94 11.65 3.95 -13.14
CA PRO A 94 12.52 4.68 -14.06
C PRO A 94 12.65 3.88 -15.36
N ALA A 95 12.73 4.61 -16.48
CA ALA A 95 12.96 4.05 -17.81
C ALA A 95 14.33 3.37 -17.91
#